data_AF-A0A3C0A5P9-F1
#
_entry.id   AF-A0A3C0A5P9-F1
#
_cell.length_a   1.000
_cell.length_b   1.000
_cell.length_c   1.000
_cell.angle_alpha   90.00
_cell.angle_beta   90.00
_cell.angle_gamma   90.00
#
_symmetry.space_group_name_H-M   'P 1'
#
loop_
_entity.id
_entity.type
_entity.pdbx_description
1 polymer ?
#
loop_
_entity_poly.entity_id
_entity_poly.type
_entity_poly.pdbx_seq_one_letter_code
_entity_poly.pdbx_strand_id
1 'polypeptide(L)' 'KTEFNRALHLYPPKDNGWIAKTITCSALKNEGIQEALDLIEGYVSKMKETGYFVAKREQQQHFWMLQTIENRLKSDFY' A
#
# COMPACT_ATOMS: atom_id res chain seq x y z
N LYS A 1 -10.60 17.69 -2.01
CA LYS A 1 -10.10 17.16 -0.71
C LYS A 1 -11.19 16.39 0.05
N THR A 2 -12.35 17.00 0.33
CA THR A 2 -13.47 16.37 1.07
C THR A 2 -14.08 15.16 0.35
N GLU A 3 -14.31 15.26 -0.97
CA GLU A 3 -14.95 14.18 -1.73
C GLU A 3 -14.09 12.92 -1.87
N PHE A 4 -12.76 13.07 -2.02
CA PHE A 4 -11.86 11.91 -2.09
C PHE A 4 -11.73 11.21 -0.73
N ASN A 5 -11.71 11.95 0.38
CA ASN A 5 -11.78 11.32 1.71
C ASN A 5 -13.11 10.58 1.91
N ARG A 6 -14.23 11.15 1.46
CA ARG A 6 -15.56 10.50 1.51
C ARG A 6 -15.59 9.21 0.69
N ALA A 7 -15.01 9.22 -0.52
CA ALA A 7 -14.93 8.02 -1.37
C ALA A 7 -14.10 6.90 -0.72
N LEU A 8 -13.04 7.22 0.02
CA LEU A 8 -12.24 6.21 0.71
C LEU A 8 -13.01 5.46 1.81
N HIS A 9 -14.00 6.10 2.44
CA HIS A 9 -14.88 5.45 3.42
C HIS A 9 -15.87 4.47 2.79
N LEU A 10 -16.06 4.49 1.47
CA LEU A 10 -16.91 3.53 0.75
C LEU A 10 -16.22 2.18 0.52
N TYR A 11 -14.89 2.12 0.71
CA TYR A 11 -14.16 0.85 0.64
C TYR A 11 -14.30 0.07 1.95
N PRO A 12 -14.36 -1.27 1.89
CA PRO A 12 -14.35 -2.08 3.09
C PRO A 12 -13.11 -1.75 3.93
N PRO A 13 -13.24 -1.77 5.27
CA PRO A 13 -12.10 -1.54 6.15
C PRO A 13 -11.00 -2.53 5.82
N LYS A 14 -9.77 -2.04 5.74
CA LYS A 14 -8.60 -2.90 5.55
C LYS A 14 -8.47 -3.83 6.75
N ASP A 15 -8.06 -5.07 6.52
CA ASP A 15 -7.85 -6.07 7.57
C ASP A 15 -6.89 -5.61 8.68
N ASN A 16 -6.03 -4.64 8.38
CA ASN A 16 -5.07 -4.05 9.31
C ASN A 16 -5.60 -2.83 10.09
N GLY A 17 -6.88 -2.49 9.95
CA GLY A 17 -7.51 -1.35 10.62
C GLY A 17 -6.94 0.01 10.21
N TRP A 18 -6.17 0.10 9.12
CA TRP A 18 -5.66 1.37 8.62
C TRP A 18 -6.73 2.13 7.83
N ILE A 19 -7.03 3.34 8.28
CA ILE A 19 -7.93 4.25 7.58
C ILE A 19 -7.06 5.11 6.65
N ALA A 20 -7.26 4.96 5.34
CA ALA A 20 -6.56 5.74 4.34
C ALA A 20 -6.93 7.23 4.47
N LYS A 21 -5.92 8.10 4.41
CA LYS A 21 -6.06 9.55 4.44
C LYS A 21 -5.66 10.14 3.10
N THR A 22 -6.35 11.17 2.63
CA THR A 22 -5.91 11.94 1.45
C THR A 22 -5.24 13.25 1.85
N ILE A 23 -4.15 13.53 1.16
CA ILE A 23 -3.42 14.79 1.21
C ILE A 23 -3.21 15.30 -0.21
N THR A 24 -2.97 16.60 -0.35
CA THR A 24 -2.64 17.24 -1.63
C THR A 24 -1.17 17.54 -1.66
N CYS A 25 -0.47 17.16 -2.72
CA CYS A 25 0.94 17.47 -2.92
C CYS A 25 1.19 18.03 -4.32
N SER A 26 2.25 18.82 -4.46
CA SER A 26 2.75 19.34 -5.73
C SER A 26 4.27 19.24 -5.76
N ALA A 27 4.80 18.33 -6.58
CA ALA A 27 6.25 18.20 -6.77
C ALA A 27 6.86 19.48 -7.36
N LEU A 28 6.16 20.13 -8.30
CA LEU A 28 6.61 21.36 -8.94
C LEU A 28 6.73 22.53 -7.96
N LYS A 29 5.82 22.60 -6.97
CA LYS A 29 5.82 23.65 -5.95
C LYS A 29 6.52 23.24 -4.65
N ASN A 30 7.01 22.00 -4.57
CA ASN A 30 7.56 21.41 -3.35
C ASN A 30 6.60 21.50 -2.14
N GLU A 31 5.30 21.29 -2.38
CA GLU A 31 4.23 21.36 -1.37
C GLU A 31 3.70 19.96 -1.06
N GLY A 32 3.44 19.63 0.21
CA GLY A 32 2.77 18.39 0.60
C GLY A 32 3.61 17.11 0.50
N ILE A 33 4.90 17.22 0.13
CA ILE A 33 5.80 16.07 -0.03
C ILE A 33 6.23 15.52 1.33
N GLN A 34 6.60 16.40 2.26
CA GLN A 34 7.00 15.99 3.61
C GLN A 34 5.83 15.34 4.33
N GLU A 35 4.64 15.92 4.22
CA GLU A 35 3.42 15.37 4.82
C GLU A 35 3.04 14.02 4.21
N ALA A 36 3.38 13.77 2.94
CA ALA A 36 3.24 12.46 2.31
C ALA A 36 4.21 11.44 2.88
N LEU A 37 5.47 11.84 3.09
CA LEU A 37 6.48 11.00 3.69
C LEU A 37 6.12 10.63 5.12
N ASP A 38 5.73 11.60 5.95
CA ASP A 38 5.31 11.39 7.34
C ASP A 38 4.10 10.44 7.42
N LEU A 39 3.17 10.54 6.48
CA LEU A 39 2.01 9.64 6.38
C LEU A 39 2.43 8.20 6.07
N ILE A 40 3.40 8.03 5.16
CA ILE A 40 3.96 6.73 4.80
C ILE A 40 4.69 6.11 6.00
N GLU A 41 5.54 6.89 6.67
CA GLU A 41 6.30 6.44 7.83
C GLU A 41 5.37 6.05 8.99
N GLY A 42 4.34 6.85 9.27
CA GLY A 42 3.33 6.54 10.27
C GLY A 42 2.57 5.24 9.97
N TYR A 43 2.26 4.97 8.69
CA TYR A 43 1.69 3.68 8.29
C TYR A 43 2.68 2.54 8.57
N VAL A 44 3.93 2.68 8.15
CA VAL A 44 4.94 1.62 8.31
C VAL A 44 5.18 1.31 9.78
N SER A 45 5.30 2.32 10.65
CA SER A 45 5.48 2.12 12.10
C SER A 45 4.30 1.33 12.68
N LYS A 46 3.06 1.81 12.45
CA LYS A 46 1.86 1.17 12.98
C LYS A 46 1.71 -0.27 12.49
N MET A 47 2.00 -0.54 11.21
CA MET A 47 1.91 -1.90 10.67
C MET A 47 3.00 -2.84 11.19
N LYS A 48 4.18 -2.31 11.51
CA LYS A 48 5.25 -3.09 12.14
C LYS A 48 4.91 -3.42 13.59
N GLU A 49 4.39 -2.44 14.34
CA GLU A 49 3.91 -2.62 15.72
C GLU A 49 2.85 -3.72 15.83
N THR A 50 1.94 -3.81 14.84
CA THR A 50 0.90 -4.85 14.83
C THR A 50 1.35 -6.19 14.22
N GLY A 51 2.59 -6.32 13.74
CA GLY A 51 3.10 -7.49 13.03
C GLY A 51 2.54 -7.68 11.61
N TYR A 52 1.50 -6.94 11.23
CA TYR A 52 0.85 -7.04 9.92
C TYR A 52 1.82 -6.75 8.75
N PHE A 53 2.78 -5.85 8.95
CA PHE A 53 3.76 -5.53 7.91
C PHE A 53 4.55 -6.76 7.45
N VAL A 54 4.99 -7.59 8.40
CA VAL A 54 5.78 -8.80 8.10
C VAL A 54 4.91 -9.86 7.46
N ALA A 55 3.75 -10.17 8.06
CA ALA A 55 2.81 -11.16 7.51
C ALA A 55 2.40 -10.84 6.06
N LYS A 56 2.14 -9.57 5.76
CA LYS A 56 1.81 -9.14 4.39
C LYS A 56 2.98 -9.33 3.42
N ARG A 57 4.22 -9.13 3.86
CA ARG A 57 5.42 -9.33 3.02
C ARG A 57 5.65 -10.80 2.70
N GLU A 58 5.43 -11.69 3.66
CA GLU A 58 5.51 -13.14 3.45
C GLU A 58 4.46 -13.60 2.43
N GLN A 59 3.21 -13.16 2.57
CA GLN A 59 2.15 -13.47 1.59
C GLN A 59 2.51 -12.98 0.18
N GLN A 60 3.04 -11.75 0.08
CA GLN A 60 3.50 -11.20 -1.20
C GLN A 60 4.65 -12.02 -1.80
N GLN A 61 5.60 -12.49 -0.98
CA GLN A 61 6.70 -13.32 -1.44
C GLN A 61 6.21 -14.64 -2.03
N HIS A 62 5.28 -15.32 -1.36
CA HIS A 62 4.66 -16.55 -1.86
C HIS A 62 3.91 -16.31 -3.18
N PHE A 63 3.13 -15.22 -3.26
CA PHE A 63 2.42 -14.85 -4.48
C PHE A 63 3.39 -14.63 -5.64
N TRP A 64 4.44 -13.82 -5.45
CA TRP A 64 5.40 -13.52 -6.49
C TRP A 64 6.16 -14.76 -6.96
N MET A 65 6.53 -15.66 -6.05
CA MET A 65 7.16 -16.93 -6.42
C MET A 65 6.28 -17.72 -7.39
N LEU A 66 5.00 -17.90 -7.06
CA LEU A 66 4.06 -18.63 -7.93
C LEU A 66 3.87 -17.94 -9.28
N GLN A 67 3.71 -16.62 -9.28
CA GLN A 67 3.57 -15.84 -10.52
C GLN A 67 4.82 -15.90 -11.39
N THR A 68 6.02 -15.89 -10.80
CA THR A 68 7.27 -16.04 -11.55
C THR A 68 7.37 -17.43 -12.20
N ILE A 69 7.00 -18.49 -11.48
CA ILE A 69 6.97 -19.86 -12.04
C ILE A 69 5.96 -19.95 -13.19
N GLU A 70 4.74 -19.46 -12.99
CA GLU A 70 3.69 -19.48 -14.00
C GLU A 70 4.08 -18.71 -15.25
N ASN A 71 4.63 -17.50 -15.09
CA ASN A 71 5.09 -16.69 -16.21
C ASN A 71 6.22 -17.35 -16.97
N ARG A 72 7.14 -18.01 -16.26
CA ARG A 72 8.23 -18.75 -16.91
C ARG A 72 7.70 -19.92 -17.72
N LEU A 73 6.80 -20.72 -17.16
CA LEU A 73 6.15 -21.82 -17.88
C LEU A 73 5.41 -21.29 -19.12
N LYS A 74 4.65 -20.20 -18.99
CA LYS A 74 3.96 -19.62 -20.15
C LYS A 74 4.95 -19.19 -21.24
N SER A 75 6.03 -18.51 -20.87
CA SER A 75 7.05 -18.06 -21.81
C SER A 75 7.81 -19.20 -22.49
N ASP A 76 7.93 -20.36 -21.85
CA ASP A 76 8.69 -21.49 -22.40
C ASP A 76 7.80 -22.38 -23.31
N PHE A 77 6.47 -22.33 -23.16
CA PHE A 77 5.52 -23.23 -23.87
C PHE A 77 4.50 -22.52 -24.80
N TYR A 78 4.34 -21.20 -24.71
CA TYR A 78 3.48 -20.38 -25.58
C TYR A 78 4.29 -19.25 -26.24
#